data_AF-A0A7C4GFG0-F1
#
_entry.id   AF-A0A7C4GFG0-F1
#
_cell.length_a   1.000
_cell.length_b   1.000
_cell.length_c   1.000
_cell.angle_alpha   90.00
_cell.angle_beta   90.00
_cell.angle_gamma   90.00
#
_symmetry.space_group_name_H-M   'P 1'
#
loop_
_entity.id
_entity.type
_entity.pdbx_description
1 polymer ?
#
loop_
_entity_poly.entity_id
_entity_poly.type
_entity_poly.pdbx_seq_one_letter_code
_entity_poly.pdbx_strand_id
1 'polypeptide(L)'
;MNRKVIISVLLTLFFLGGLTLASVMAQDKPGRPVIHESFAAKEISPYENWKIYLKASDPDGNMRNIYAVVEQPGIGPYPLSVTRLKPEYQGEFSGYLYLNPPGTDASVLNYVRLTLT
;
A
#
# COMPACT_ATOMS: atom_id res chain seq x y z
N MET A 1 -43.59 -36.75 16.08
CA MET A 1 -42.95 -35.57 16.71
C MET A 1 -43.98 -34.44 16.78
N ASN A 2 -44.13 -33.74 17.91
CA ASN A 2 -45.19 -32.75 18.13
C ASN A 2 -44.95 -31.49 17.25
N ARG A 3 -45.97 -31.02 16.52
CA ARG A 3 -45.90 -29.82 15.65
C ARG A 3 -45.33 -28.59 16.37
N LYS A 4 -45.60 -28.44 17.67
CA LYS A 4 -45.04 -27.34 18.49
C LYS A 4 -43.52 -27.45 18.67
N VAL A 5 -43.00 -28.67 18.79
CA VAL A 5 -41.56 -28.95 18.92
C VAL A 5 -40.84 -28.66 17.61
N ILE A 6 -41.44 -29.01 16.47
CA ILE A 6 -40.87 -28.74 15.13
C ILE A 6 -40.74 -27.23 14.89
N ILE A 7 -41.79 -26.46 15.21
CA ILE A 7 -41.79 -25.00 15.05
C ILE A 7 -40.74 -24.35 15.97
N SER A 8 -40.62 -24.82 17.21
CA SER A 8 -39.63 -24.33 18.15
C SER A 8 -38.20 -24.57 17.64
N VAL A 9 -37.89 -25.76 17.13
CA VAL A 9 -36.56 -26.09 16.61
C VAL A 9 -36.22 -25.25 15.38
N LEU A 10 -37.18 -25.05 14.47
CA LEU A 10 -37.02 -24.21 13.30
C LEU A 10 -36.78 -22.74 13.65
N LEU A 11 -37.50 -22.19 14.64
CA LEU A 11 -37.27 -20.82 15.10
C LEU A 11 -35.87 -20.66 15.70
N THR A 12 -35.44 -21.59 16.55
CA THR A 12 -34.11 -21.51 17.19
C THR A 12 -32.99 -21.57 16.16
N LEU A 13 -33.10 -22.43 15.13
CA LEU A 13 -32.14 -22.50 14.02
C LEU A 13 -32.10 -21.21 13.20
N PHE A 14 -33.23 -20.56 13.00
CA PHE A 14 -33.31 -19.29 12.26
C PHE A 14 -32.66 -18.14 13.02
N PHE A 15 -32.87 -18.05 14.34
CA PHE A 15 -32.26 -17.02 15.19
C PHE A 15 -30.75 -17.23 15.41
N LEU A 16 -30.29 -18.48 15.54
CA LEU A 16 -28.85 -18.78 15.66
C LEU A 16 -28.10 -18.56 14.34
N GLY A 17 -28.73 -18.86 13.19
CA GLY A 17 -28.16 -18.63 11.87
C GLY A 17 -28.13 -17.15 11.47
N GLY A 18 -29.11 -16.36 11.87
CA GLY A 18 -29.19 -14.93 11.54
C GLY A 18 -28.10 -14.08 12.19
N LEU A 19 -27.69 -14.41 13.43
CA LEU A 19 -26.68 -13.66 14.18
C LEU A 19 -25.25 -13.87 13.64
N THR A 20 -24.93 -15.04 13.09
CA THR A 20 -23.59 -15.35 12.56
C THR A 20 -23.37 -14.81 11.14
N LEU A 21 -24.42 -14.76 10.32
CA LEU A 21 -24.34 -14.18 8.97
C LEU A 21 -24.17 -12.66 9.00
N ALA A 22 -24.80 -11.96 9.94
CA ALA A 22 -24.68 -10.50 10.06
C ALA A 22 -23.25 -10.04 10.42
N SER A 23 -22.52 -10.79 11.25
CA SER A 23 -21.14 -10.45 11.61
C SER A 23 -20.14 -10.71 10.48
N VAL A 24 -20.40 -11.70 9.62
CA VAL A 24 -19.56 -11.98 8.43
C VAL A 24 -19.77 -10.92 7.34
N MET A 25 -20.99 -10.38 7.22
CA MET A 25 -21.32 -9.36 6.22
C MET A 25 -20.92 -7.94 6.65
N ALA A 26 -20.63 -7.73 7.95
CA ALA A 26 -20.11 -6.48 8.51
C ALA A 26 -18.56 -6.43 8.48
N GLN A 27 -17.93 -7.10 7.51
CA GLN A 27 -16.51 -6.89 7.25
C GLN A 27 -16.35 -5.47 6.69
N ASP A 28 -15.90 -4.57 7.56
CA ASP A 28 -15.51 -3.20 7.21
C ASP A 28 -14.61 -3.25 5.97
N LYS A 29 -14.78 -2.30 5.05
CA LYS A 29 -13.86 -2.19 3.91
C LYS A 29 -12.46 -2.06 4.48
N PRO A 30 -11.50 -2.89 4.05
CA PRO A 30 -10.13 -2.79 4.55
C PRO A 30 -9.64 -1.35 4.39
N GLY A 31 -9.07 -0.82 5.48
CA GLY A 31 -8.40 0.46 5.48
C GLY A 31 -7.37 0.49 4.37
N ARG A 32 -7.35 1.59 3.60
CA ARG A 32 -6.35 1.75 2.55
C ARG A 32 -5.13 2.46 3.15
N PRO A 33 -3.90 2.11 2.73
CA PRO A 33 -2.73 2.89 3.08
C PRO A 33 -2.89 4.37 2.69
N VAL A 34 -2.44 5.26 3.57
CA VAL A 34 -2.47 6.72 3.40
C VAL A 34 -1.07 7.27 3.52
N ILE A 35 -0.68 8.14 2.57
CA ILE A 35 0.55 8.92 2.66
C ILE A 35 0.21 10.24 3.38
N HIS A 36 0.89 10.50 4.49
CA HIS A 36 0.73 11.73 5.29
C HIS A 36 1.69 12.81 4.84
N GLU A 37 2.95 12.43 4.65
CA GLU A 37 4.02 13.36 4.30
C GLU A 37 4.96 12.69 3.30
N SER A 38 5.45 13.47 2.34
CA SER A 38 6.52 13.05 1.45
C SER A 38 7.43 14.22 1.17
N PHE A 39 8.73 13.94 1.06
CA PHE A 39 9.72 14.94 0.70
C PHE A 39 10.86 14.30 -0.08
N ALA A 40 11.28 14.97 -1.15
CA ALA A 40 12.45 14.60 -1.92
C ALA A 40 13.12 15.87 -2.45
N ALA A 41 14.41 15.79 -2.76
CA ALA A 41 15.07 16.84 -3.52
C ALA A 41 14.37 16.98 -4.89
N LYS A 42 14.17 18.22 -5.35
CA LYS A 42 13.52 18.48 -6.65
C LYS A 42 14.42 18.09 -7.83
N GLU A 43 15.72 18.10 -7.61
CA GLU A 43 16.75 17.79 -8.59
C GLU A 43 17.73 16.80 -7.96
N ILE A 44 18.25 15.88 -8.77
CA ILE A 44 19.35 14.98 -8.42
C ILE A 44 20.37 14.99 -9.56
N SER A 45 21.63 14.71 -9.25
CA SER A 45 22.61 14.51 -10.31
C SER A 45 22.33 13.19 -11.02
N PRO A 46 22.64 13.09 -12.33
CA PRO A 46 22.78 11.79 -12.97
C PRO A 46 23.67 10.88 -12.11
N TYR A 47 23.30 9.61 -11.97
CA TYR A 47 24.02 8.58 -11.19
C TYR A 47 23.85 8.62 -9.66
N GLU A 48 23.08 9.56 -9.10
CA GLU A 48 22.76 9.55 -7.67
C GLU A 48 21.50 8.74 -7.35
N ASN A 49 21.45 8.17 -6.14
CA ASN A 49 20.24 7.55 -5.61
C ASN A 49 19.30 8.64 -5.08
N TRP A 50 18.05 8.65 -5.56
CA TRP A 50 17.05 9.59 -5.07
C TRP A 50 16.57 9.16 -3.69
N LYS A 51 16.93 9.93 -2.66
CA LYS A 51 16.46 9.72 -1.30
C LYS A 51 15.11 10.43 -1.08
N ILE A 52 14.10 9.65 -0.70
CA ILE A 52 12.72 10.12 -0.51
C ILE A 52 12.31 9.87 0.93
N TYR A 53 11.98 10.92 1.67
CA TYR A 53 11.26 10.77 2.94
C TYR A 53 9.80 10.44 2.66
N LEU A 54 9.27 9.46 3.39
CA LEU A 54 7.87 9.10 3.33
C LEU A 54 7.37 8.82 4.76
N LYS A 55 6.22 9.41 5.09
CA LYS A 55 5.39 9.04 6.22
C LYS A 55 4.06 8.50 5.72
N ALA A 56 3.75 7.25 6.05
CA ALA A 56 2.54 6.58 5.62
C ALA A 56 1.99 5.66 6.71
N SER A 57 0.69 5.39 6.70
CA SER A 57 0.06 4.44 7.62
C SER A 57 -0.96 3.56 6.92
N ASP A 58 -1.18 2.37 7.45
CA ASP A 58 -2.25 1.48 7.05
C ASP A 58 -3.07 1.12 8.30
N PRO A 59 -4.37 1.51 8.36
CA PRO A 59 -5.23 1.22 9.50
C PRO A 59 -5.34 -0.28 9.82
N ASP A 60 -5.20 -1.13 8.81
CA ASP A 60 -5.30 -2.58 8.95
C ASP A 60 -3.93 -3.22 9.24
N GLY A 61 -2.85 -2.44 9.19
CA GLY A 61 -1.50 -2.90 9.46
C GLY A 61 -0.97 -3.91 8.43
N ASN A 62 -1.50 -3.94 7.22
CA ASN A 62 -1.15 -4.94 6.21
C ASN A 62 -0.36 -4.39 5.00
N MET A 63 0.15 -3.16 5.09
CA MET A 63 1.02 -2.54 4.10
C MET A 63 2.39 -3.23 4.07
N ARG A 64 2.54 -4.22 3.20
CA ARG A 64 3.76 -5.06 3.10
C ARG A 64 4.84 -4.48 2.21
N ASN A 65 4.47 -3.70 1.20
CA ASN A 65 5.38 -3.19 0.19
C ASN A 65 5.08 -1.73 -0.10
N ILE A 66 6.13 -0.96 -0.38
CA ILE A 66 6.04 0.36 -0.99
C ILE A 66 6.52 0.22 -2.43
N TYR A 67 5.72 0.73 -3.36
CA TYR A 67 5.97 0.76 -4.78
C TYR A 67 6.27 2.19 -5.21
N ALA A 68 7.37 2.39 -5.93
CA ALA A 68 7.76 3.71 -6.40
C ALA A 68 8.27 3.66 -7.83
N VAL A 69 7.86 4.63 -8.63
CA VAL A 69 8.25 4.81 -10.03
C VAL A 69 8.64 6.26 -10.24
N VAL A 70 9.68 6.49 -11.03
CA VAL A 70 10.01 7.82 -11.53
C VAL A 70 9.39 7.93 -12.91
N GLU A 71 8.58 8.95 -13.13
CA GLU A 71 8.05 9.27 -14.46
C GLU A 71 8.79 10.49 -15.01
N GLN A 72 9.48 10.31 -16.14
CA GLN A 72 10.13 11.41 -16.82
C GLN A 72 9.25 11.92 -17.96
N PRO A 73 8.86 13.21 -17.96
CA PRO A 73 8.15 13.82 -19.08
C PRO A 73 8.90 13.61 -20.40
N GLY A 74 8.20 13.11 -21.41
CA GLY A 74 8.74 12.88 -22.76
C GLY A 74 9.57 11.60 -22.94
N ILE A 75 9.93 10.88 -21.87
CA ILE A 75 10.61 9.57 -21.96
C ILE A 75 9.71 8.44 -21.47
N GLY A 76 9.02 8.63 -20.33
CA GLY A 76 8.15 7.64 -19.72
C GLY A 76 8.64 7.13 -18.35
N PRO A 77 8.05 6.05 -17.85
CA PRO A 77 8.36 5.52 -16.53
C PRO A 77 9.67 4.73 -16.52
N TYR A 78 10.46 4.96 -15.48
CA TYR A 78 11.62 4.12 -15.13
C TYR A 78 11.16 2.79 -14.50
N PRO A 79 12.06 1.78 -14.36
CA PRO A 79 11.74 0.53 -13.69
C PRO A 79 11.17 0.72 -12.29
N LEU A 80 10.18 -0.10 -11.95
CA LEU A 80 9.51 -0.11 -10.66
C LEU A 80 10.50 -0.46 -9.52
N SER A 81 10.59 0.39 -8.52
CA SER A 81 11.26 0.09 -7.25
C SER A 81 10.27 -0.49 -6.26
N VAL A 82 10.65 -1.58 -5.59
CA VAL A 82 9.83 -2.27 -4.58
C VAL A 82 10.60 -2.36 -3.28
N THR A 83 10.07 -1.73 -2.23
CA THR A 83 10.61 -1.82 -0.87
C THR A 83 9.70 -2.67 0.00
N ARG A 84 10.18 -3.81 0.49
CA ARG A 84 9.44 -4.65 1.42
C ARG A 84 9.59 -4.12 2.86
N LEU A 85 8.47 -3.90 3.54
CA LEU A 85 8.43 -3.46 4.92
C LEU A 85 8.55 -4.64 5.88
N LYS A 86 9.36 -4.47 6.93
CA LYS A 86 9.36 -5.38 8.08
C LYS A 86 8.02 -5.28 8.83
N PRO A 87 7.56 -6.33 9.52
CA PRO A 87 6.27 -6.34 10.21
C PRO A 87 6.01 -5.12 11.10
N GLU A 88 7.04 -4.64 11.81
CA GLU A 88 6.95 -3.48 12.70
C GLU A 88 6.61 -2.14 11.99
N TYR A 89 6.78 -2.06 10.67
CA TYR A 89 6.49 -0.85 9.88
C TYR A 89 5.22 -0.96 9.01
N GLN A 90 4.49 -2.07 9.07
CA GLN A 90 3.32 -2.29 8.20
C GLN A 90 2.08 -1.51 8.64
N GLY A 91 2.00 -1.08 9.91
CA GLY A 91 0.97 -0.17 10.40
C GLY A 91 1.34 1.31 10.21
N GLU A 92 2.60 1.65 10.46
CA GLU A 92 3.12 3.01 10.27
C GLU A 92 4.57 2.95 9.78
N PHE A 93 4.85 3.71 8.73
CA PHE A 93 6.18 3.91 8.18
C PHE A 93 6.52 5.40 8.24
N SER A 94 7.67 5.73 8.81
CA SER A 94 8.25 7.07 8.75
C SER A 94 9.76 6.94 8.56
N GLY A 95 10.24 7.21 7.35
CA GLY A 95 11.63 6.98 7.04
C GLY A 95 11.98 7.31 5.60
N TYR A 96 13.14 6.83 5.17
CA TYR A 96 13.67 7.10 3.84
C TYR A 96 13.62 5.87 2.93
N LEU A 97 13.22 6.11 1.69
CA LEU A 97 13.32 5.20 0.56
C LEU A 97 14.45 5.67 -0.35
N TYR A 98 15.05 4.74 -1.09
CA TYR A 98 16.09 5.05 -2.08
C TYR A 98 15.62 4.53 -3.43
N LEU A 99 15.51 5.43 -4.41
CA LEU A 99 15.27 5.07 -5.80
C LEU A 99 16.59 5.11 -6.54
N ASN A 100 16.90 4.02 -7.22
CA ASN A 100 18.03 3.94 -8.13
C ASN A 100 17.45 4.09 -9.55
N PRO A 101 17.35 5.31 -10.11
CA PRO A 101 17.03 5.43 -11.52
C PRO A 101 18.11 4.67 -12.31
N PRO A 102 17.76 3.83 -13.29
CA PRO A 102 18.73 3.04 -14.04
C PRO A 102 19.76 3.95 -14.70
N GLY A 103 20.95 4.02 -14.09
CA GLY A 103 22.12 4.73 -14.59
C GLY A 103 23.33 3.83 -14.77
N THR A 104 23.21 2.52 -14.55
CA THR A 104 24.34 1.58 -14.74
C THR A 104 24.66 1.29 -16.21
N ASP A 105 23.74 1.56 -17.15
CA ASP A 105 24.03 1.59 -18.59
C ASP A 105 24.14 3.05 -19.07
N ALA A 106 25.20 3.70 -18.59
CA ALA A 106 25.49 5.13 -18.59
C ALA A 106 25.77 5.77 -19.97
N SER A 107 24.86 5.68 -20.94
CA SER A 107 25.01 6.41 -22.21
C SER A 107 23.88 7.41 -22.52
N VAL A 108 22.71 7.28 -21.88
CA VAL A 108 21.53 8.12 -22.20
C VAL A 108 21.32 9.27 -21.18
N LEU A 109 21.94 9.22 -20.00
CA LEU A 109 21.64 10.14 -18.88
C LEU A 109 22.61 11.30 -18.68
N ASN A 110 23.63 11.48 -19.53
CA ASN A 110 24.62 12.57 -19.38
C ASN A 110 24.03 13.99 -19.51
N TYR A 111 22.74 14.15 -19.83
CA TYR A 111 22.14 15.46 -20.15
C TYR A 111 20.80 15.76 -19.48
N VAL A 112 20.33 14.97 -18.51
CA VAL A 112 18.98 15.19 -17.95
C VAL A 112 19.04 15.49 -16.46
N ARG A 113 18.65 16.71 -16.11
CA ARG A 113 18.28 17.11 -14.75
C ARG A 113 16.81 16.73 -14.54
N LEU A 114 16.55 15.70 -13.73
CA LEU A 114 15.18 15.28 -13.41
C LEU A 114 14.58 16.30 -12.44
N THR A 115 13.44 16.89 -12.81
CA THR A 115 12.70 17.82 -11.96
C THR A 115 11.39 17.16 -11.54
N LEU A 116 11.14 17.05 -10.24
CA LEU A 116 9.82 16.66 -9.72
C LEU A 116 8.92 17.90 -9.68
N THR A 117 7.87 17.92 -10.49
CA THR A 117 6.79 18.92 -10.44
C THR A 117 5.68 18.49 -9.52
#